data_AF-A0A1I5CBW8-F1
#
_entry.id   AF-A0A1I5CBW8-F1
#
_cell.length_a   1.000
_cell.length_b   1.000
_cell.length_c   1.000
_cell.angle_alpha   90.00
_cell.angle_beta   90.00
_cell.angle_gamma   90.00
#
_symmetry.space_group_name_H-M   'P 1'
#
loop_
_entity.id
_entity.type
_entity.pdbx_description
1 polymer ?
#
loop_
_entity_poly.entity_id
_entity_poly.type
_entity_poly.pdbx_seq_one_letter_code
_entity_poly.pdbx_strand_id
1 'polypeptide(L)'
;MTSHAIPPEEQILKLNRYLIDNGGKLPSPVITVGGQAVMYWYLTYLHLYPDQPDVTSITSIDVDYVTRKEGVDVIAKIFNVAAQVQEIFNPPSIAVLSLIDKDTGKVKEDAQGQFLNEQLNEANIVDIIDRPTGFDAGDFLDDKLILNTEPFLVMPDRHGAAMSHEFVRVLNPVACIRSRLSNATVPMGKDRLTEAERIRVLALPAFNFLLEKLQTLPFRQGRRYVDYFVSFIWDRAFRRFQAQHRIPLYRIVEQLVAELEQDPVDDVPPEFYQEELPRKVNFLAQEYQRYLKHVDASQG
;
A
#
# COMPACT_ATOMS: atom_id res chain seq x y z
N MET A 1 1.63 5.45 -35.86
CA MET A 1 2.57 5.64 -34.74
C MET A 1 2.54 4.34 -33.96
N THR A 2 3.68 3.69 -33.73
CA THR A 2 3.74 2.54 -32.82
C THR A 2 3.41 3.04 -31.43
N SER A 3 2.23 2.69 -30.91
CA SER A 3 1.86 3.03 -29.55
C SER A 3 2.81 2.31 -28.59
N HIS A 4 3.45 3.05 -27.68
CA HIS A 4 4.33 2.49 -26.67
C HIS A 4 3.50 2.06 -25.45
N ALA A 5 4.02 1.14 -24.64
CA ALA A 5 3.40 0.77 -23.38
C ALA A 5 3.53 1.92 -22.38
N ILE A 6 2.44 2.25 -21.70
CA ILE A 6 2.45 3.20 -20.57
C ILE A 6 3.19 2.53 -19.40
N PRO A 7 4.15 3.20 -18.72
CA PRO A 7 4.83 2.63 -17.56
C PRO A 7 3.85 2.19 -16.45
N PRO A 8 4.11 1.10 -15.71
CA PRO A 8 3.18 0.58 -14.70
C PRO A 8 2.73 1.62 -13.66
N GLU A 9 3.65 2.47 -13.20
CA GLU A 9 3.39 3.56 -12.27
C GLU A 9 2.50 4.66 -12.85
N GLU A 10 2.53 4.89 -14.16
CA GLU A 10 1.64 5.84 -14.82
C GLU A 10 0.27 5.20 -15.09
N GLN A 11 0.22 3.90 -15.40
CA GLN A 11 -1.05 3.18 -15.58
C GLN A 11 -1.92 3.28 -14.34
N ILE A 12 -1.37 3.08 -13.13
CA ILE A 12 -2.15 3.18 -11.89
C ILE A 12 -2.68 4.60 -11.65
N LEU A 13 -1.89 5.64 -11.95
CA LEU A 13 -2.34 7.04 -11.82
C LEU A 13 -3.50 7.35 -12.77
N LYS A 14 -3.42 6.86 -14.01
CA LYS A 14 -4.49 7.03 -15.02
C LYS A 14 -5.75 6.28 -14.66
N LEU A 15 -5.65 5.04 -14.21
CA LEU A 15 -6.80 4.26 -13.77
C LEU A 15 -7.49 4.94 -12.57
N ASN A 16 -6.72 5.41 -11.59
CA ASN A 16 -7.29 6.18 -10.47
C ASN A 16 -7.86 7.54 -10.90
N ARG A 17 -7.28 8.21 -11.90
CA ARG A 17 -7.87 9.42 -12.52
C ARG A 17 -9.26 9.13 -13.09
N TYR A 18 -9.42 8.04 -13.85
CA TYR A 18 -10.74 7.64 -14.36
C TYR A 18 -11.75 7.35 -13.24
N LEU A 19 -11.30 6.70 -12.16
CA LEU A 19 -12.14 6.45 -10.99
C LEU A 19 -12.53 7.75 -10.28
N ILE A 20 -11.59 8.68 -10.06
CA ILE A 20 -11.84 9.97 -9.39
C ILE A 20 -12.84 10.80 -10.20
N ASP A 21 -12.63 10.89 -11.51
CA ASP A 21 -13.51 11.62 -12.43
C ASP A 21 -14.94 11.07 -12.46
N ASN A 22 -15.12 9.80 -12.08
CA ASN A 22 -16.40 9.12 -11.99
C ASN A 22 -16.78 8.74 -10.56
N GLY A 23 -16.16 9.35 -9.55
CA GLY A 23 -16.23 8.89 -8.16
C GLY A 23 -17.66 8.86 -7.60
N GLY A 24 -18.52 9.80 -8.01
CA GLY A 24 -19.93 9.83 -7.61
C GLY A 24 -20.79 8.68 -8.17
N LYS A 25 -20.25 7.86 -9.08
CA LYS A 25 -20.90 6.63 -9.58
C LYS A 25 -20.51 5.39 -8.76
N LEU A 26 -19.43 5.45 -8.00
CA LEU A 26 -18.92 4.31 -7.24
C LEU A 26 -19.85 4.01 -6.05
N PRO A 27 -20.36 2.77 -5.90
CA PRO A 27 -21.28 2.42 -4.82
C PRO A 27 -20.56 2.19 -3.48
N SER A 28 -19.25 1.98 -3.52
CA SER A 28 -18.42 1.67 -2.36
C SER A 28 -16.97 2.09 -2.64
N PRO A 29 -16.12 2.19 -1.61
CA PRO A 29 -14.69 2.44 -1.79
C PRO A 29 -14.02 1.44 -2.75
N VAL A 30 -13.11 1.97 -3.56
CA VAL A 30 -12.20 1.25 -4.45
C VAL A 30 -10.78 1.58 -3.98
N ILE A 31 -10.10 0.57 -3.44
CA ILE A 31 -8.85 0.75 -2.72
C ILE A 31 -7.72 0.16 -3.56
N THR A 32 -6.75 0.96 -4.01
CA THR A 32 -5.51 0.45 -4.60
C THR A 32 -4.70 -0.27 -3.53
N VAL A 33 -4.31 -1.51 -3.83
CA VAL A 33 -3.54 -2.38 -2.94
C VAL A 33 -2.34 -2.99 -3.70
N GLY A 34 -1.77 -4.10 -3.21
CA GLY A 34 -0.74 -4.82 -3.96
C GLY A 34 0.56 -4.03 -4.08
N GLY A 35 1.37 -4.36 -5.10
CA GLY A 35 2.63 -3.64 -5.35
C GLY A 35 2.41 -2.22 -5.86
N GLN A 36 1.26 -1.93 -6.47
CA GLN A 36 0.88 -0.59 -6.91
C GLN A 36 0.74 0.40 -5.75
N ALA A 37 0.16 -0.03 -4.62
CA ALA A 37 0.13 0.80 -3.41
C ALA A 37 1.54 1.06 -2.85
N VAL A 38 2.46 0.09 -2.94
CA VAL A 38 3.86 0.28 -2.54
C VAL A 38 4.53 1.34 -3.41
N MET A 39 4.36 1.23 -4.74
CA MET A 39 4.90 2.18 -5.70
C MET A 39 4.34 3.59 -5.50
N TYR A 40 3.04 3.71 -5.26
CA TYR A 40 2.40 4.99 -4.95
C TYR A 40 3.07 5.71 -3.77
N TRP A 41 3.27 5.00 -2.65
CA TRP A 41 3.90 5.60 -1.47
C TRP A 41 5.39 5.86 -1.64
N TYR A 42 6.08 5.00 -2.39
CA TYR A 42 7.47 5.26 -2.78
C TYR A 42 7.58 6.58 -3.55
N LEU A 43 6.75 6.78 -4.58
CA LEU A 43 6.74 7.99 -5.39
C LEU A 43 6.31 9.23 -4.60
N THR A 44 5.33 9.08 -3.69
CA THR A 44 4.86 10.17 -2.83
C THR A 44 5.98 10.77 -1.97
N TYR A 45 6.87 9.92 -1.45
CA TYR A 45 7.99 10.31 -0.59
C TYR A 45 9.36 10.24 -1.30
N LEU A 46 9.38 10.17 -2.63
CA LEU A 46 10.61 9.93 -3.42
C LEU A 46 11.74 10.92 -3.09
N HIS A 47 11.38 12.19 -2.91
CA HIS A 47 12.32 13.28 -2.64
C HIS A 47 12.98 13.22 -1.25
N LEU A 48 12.49 12.36 -0.35
CA LEU A 48 13.03 12.18 1.00
C LEU A 48 14.02 11.01 1.09
N TYR A 49 14.15 10.18 0.04
CA TYR A 49 15.11 9.08 0.06
C TYR A 49 16.54 9.62 -0.11
N PRO A 50 17.48 9.26 0.77
CA PRO A 50 18.88 9.65 0.60
C PRO A 50 19.50 8.97 -0.63
N ASP A 51 19.16 7.70 -0.84
CA ASP A 51 19.53 6.90 -2.00
C ASP A 51 18.26 6.26 -2.57
N GLN A 52 18.10 6.33 -3.90
CA GLN A 52 16.93 5.75 -4.56
C GLN A 52 17.03 4.21 -4.53
N PRO A 53 16.04 3.50 -3.96
CA PRO A 53 15.99 2.05 -3.98
C PRO A 53 15.82 1.52 -5.40
N ASP A 54 16.24 0.28 -5.63
CA ASP A 54 16.03 -0.39 -6.92
C ASP A 54 14.54 -0.64 -7.17
N VAL A 55 13.99 0.18 -8.07
CA VAL A 55 12.58 0.16 -8.43
C VAL A 55 12.13 -1.17 -9.03
N THR A 56 13.03 -1.93 -9.67
CA THR A 56 12.68 -3.20 -10.30
C THR A 56 12.13 -4.23 -9.31
N SER A 57 12.60 -4.17 -8.06
CA SER A 57 12.18 -5.06 -6.97
C SER A 57 10.83 -4.69 -6.35
N ILE A 58 10.35 -3.46 -6.59
CA ILE A 58 9.09 -2.95 -5.99
C ILE A 58 8.00 -2.71 -7.04
N THR A 59 8.36 -2.46 -8.30
CA THR A 59 7.42 -2.31 -9.40
C THR A 59 6.55 -3.55 -9.54
N SER A 60 5.25 -3.32 -9.69
CA SER A 60 4.27 -4.36 -9.99
C SER A 60 3.59 -3.97 -11.29
N ILE A 61 3.48 -4.90 -12.22
CA ILE A 61 2.78 -4.63 -13.48
C ILE A 61 1.27 -4.77 -13.27
N ASP A 62 0.87 -5.83 -12.56
CA ASP A 62 -0.52 -6.10 -12.24
C ASP A 62 -1.09 -5.01 -11.31
N VAL A 63 -2.34 -4.66 -11.55
CA VAL A 63 -3.08 -3.67 -10.77
C VAL A 63 -4.09 -4.38 -9.88
N ASP A 64 -3.93 -4.24 -8.58
CA ASP A 64 -4.85 -4.82 -7.60
C ASP A 64 -5.75 -3.73 -7.00
N TYR A 65 -7.07 -3.92 -7.05
CA TYR A 65 -8.02 -3.15 -6.26
C TYR A 65 -8.79 -4.04 -5.28
N VAL A 66 -9.14 -3.48 -4.14
CA VAL A 66 -10.17 -4.02 -3.24
C VAL A 66 -11.43 -3.20 -3.41
N THR A 67 -12.54 -3.87 -3.70
CA THR A 67 -13.88 -3.27 -3.64
C THR A 67 -14.93 -4.35 -3.39
N ARG A 68 -16.17 -3.94 -3.14
CA ARG A 68 -17.30 -4.87 -3.03
C ARG A 68 -17.73 -5.37 -4.42
N LYS A 69 -18.39 -6.53 -4.47
CA LYS A 69 -18.90 -7.13 -5.73
C LYS A 69 -19.72 -6.14 -6.57
N GLU A 70 -20.55 -5.32 -5.93
CA GLU A 70 -21.36 -4.28 -6.60
C GLU A 70 -20.53 -3.18 -7.30
N GLY A 71 -19.28 -2.97 -6.88
CA GLY A 71 -18.37 -2.02 -7.51
C GLY A 71 -17.74 -2.52 -8.81
N VAL A 72 -17.66 -3.85 -9.04
CA VAL A 72 -16.96 -4.44 -10.19
C VAL A 72 -17.53 -3.95 -11.52
N ASP A 73 -18.86 -4.04 -11.69
CA ASP A 73 -19.52 -3.61 -12.93
C ASP A 73 -19.38 -2.11 -13.18
N VAL A 74 -19.34 -1.33 -12.10
CA VAL A 74 -19.17 0.13 -12.19
C VAL A 74 -17.74 0.47 -12.62
N ILE A 75 -16.73 -0.17 -12.02
CA ILE A 75 -15.33 0.00 -12.40
C ILE A 75 -15.12 -0.40 -13.86
N ALA A 76 -15.65 -1.55 -14.29
CA ALA A 76 -15.52 -2.02 -15.66
C ALA A 76 -16.15 -1.04 -16.67
N LYS A 77 -17.33 -0.47 -16.34
CA LYS A 77 -17.96 0.59 -17.13
C LYS A 77 -17.12 1.87 -17.16
N ILE A 78 -16.55 2.29 -16.04
CA ILE A 78 -15.68 3.48 -15.96
C ILE A 78 -14.45 3.29 -16.86
N PHE A 79 -13.86 2.10 -16.85
CA PHE A 79 -12.69 1.78 -17.68
C PHE A 79 -13.03 1.45 -19.13
N ASN A 80 -14.32 1.31 -19.49
CA ASN A 80 -14.79 0.82 -20.79
C ASN A 80 -14.24 -0.57 -21.17
N VAL A 81 -14.25 -1.51 -20.23
CA VAL A 81 -13.73 -2.88 -20.41
C VAL A 81 -14.76 -3.91 -19.98
N ALA A 82 -14.52 -5.18 -20.33
CA ALA A 82 -15.32 -6.29 -19.83
C ALA A 82 -14.85 -6.73 -18.44
N ALA A 83 -15.79 -7.10 -17.56
CA ALA A 83 -15.49 -7.76 -16.30
C ALA A 83 -15.69 -9.27 -16.42
N GLN A 84 -14.72 -10.04 -15.95
CA GLN A 84 -14.84 -11.48 -15.76
C GLN A 84 -14.97 -11.76 -14.27
N VAL A 85 -16.20 -11.82 -13.79
CA VAL A 85 -16.49 -12.15 -12.38
C VAL A 85 -16.33 -13.66 -12.18
N GLN A 86 -15.61 -14.07 -11.14
CA GLN A 86 -15.44 -15.48 -10.84
C GLN A 86 -16.78 -16.10 -10.38
N GLU A 87 -17.28 -17.09 -11.12
CA GLU A 87 -18.51 -17.82 -10.76
C GLU A 87 -18.31 -18.68 -9.50
N ILE A 88 -17.13 -19.29 -9.35
CA ILE A 88 -16.69 -20.01 -8.16
C ILE A 88 -15.64 -19.15 -7.48
N PHE A 89 -15.93 -18.66 -6.28
CA PHE A 89 -15.01 -17.81 -5.52
C PHE A 89 -13.78 -18.61 -5.07
N ASN A 90 -12.64 -18.38 -5.73
CA ASN A 90 -11.34 -18.82 -5.28
C ASN A 90 -10.57 -17.61 -4.73
N PRO A 91 -10.64 -17.34 -3.41
CA PRO A 91 -9.98 -16.18 -2.85
C PRO A 91 -8.48 -16.14 -3.22
N PRO A 92 -7.92 -14.95 -3.43
CA PRO A 92 -8.51 -13.66 -3.07
C PRO A 92 -9.29 -12.96 -4.20
N SER A 93 -9.21 -13.40 -5.46
CA SER A 93 -9.78 -12.70 -6.62
C SER A 93 -11.30 -12.87 -6.73
N ILE A 94 -11.99 -11.75 -6.93
CA ILE A 94 -13.44 -11.65 -7.17
C ILE A 94 -13.72 -11.51 -8.66
N ALA A 95 -12.94 -10.67 -9.35
CA ALA A 95 -13.14 -10.40 -10.76
C ALA A 95 -11.85 -9.93 -11.41
N VAL A 96 -11.68 -10.27 -12.68
CA VAL A 96 -10.55 -9.85 -13.50
C VAL A 96 -11.06 -8.96 -14.63
N LEU A 97 -10.42 -7.81 -14.81
CA LEU A 97 -10.71 -6.88 -15.88
C LEU A 97 -9.46 -6.78 -16.77
N SER A 98 -9.50 -7.42 -17.94
CA SER A 98 -8.48 -7.20 -18.96
C SER A 98 -8.66 -5.80 -19.54
N LEU A 99 -7.59 -5.02 -19.65
CA LEU A 99 -7.63 -3.66 -20.21
C LEU A 99 -7.73 -3.69 -21.73
N ILE A 100 -8.80 -4.31 -22.23
CA ILE A 100 -9.22 -4.39 -23.62
C ILE A 100 -10.46 -3.52 -23.75
N ASP A 101 -10.38 -2.50 -24.59
CA ASP A 101 -11.48 -1.59 -24.84
C ASP A 101 -12.66 -2.34 -25.48
N LYS A 102 -13.84 -2.22 -24.85
CA LYS A 102 -15.03 -3.00 -25.20
C LYS A 102 -15.56 -2.70 -26.60
N ASP A 103 -15.38 -1.48 -27.09
CA ASP A 103 -15.95 -1.03 -28.36
C ASP A 103 -15.04 -1.42 -29.54
N THR A 104 -13.73 -1.38 -29.33
CA THR A 104 -12.74 -1.64 -30.38
C THR A 104 -12.16 -3.06 -30.36
N GLY A 105 -12.24 -3.76 -29.21
CA GLY A 105 -11.61 -5.06 -29.00
C GLY A 105 -10.08 -5.03 -28.96
N LYS A 106 -9.47 -3.84 -28.89
CA LYS A 106 -8.01 -3.65 -28.82
C LYS A 106 -7.57 -3.38 -27.38
N VAL A 107 -6.26 -3.50 -27.13
CA VAL A 107 -5.67 -3.02 -25.86
C VAL A 107 -6.08 -1.57 -25.66
N LYS A 108 -6.59 -1.26 -24.47
CA LYS A 108 -6.99 0.10 -24.11
C LYS A 108 -5.79 1.02 -24.28
N GLU A 109 -6.02 2.18 -24.89
CA GLU A 109 -4.99 3.18 -25.13
C GLU A 109 -5.50 4.59 -24.89
N ASP A 110 -4.58 5.50 -24.62
CA ASP A 110 -4.82 6.94 -24.63
C ASP A 110 -3.69 7.68 -25.38
N ALA A 111 -3.68 9.01 -25.32
CA ALA A 111 -2.70 9.83 -26.01
C ALA A 111 -1.24 9.53 -25.62
N GLN A 112 -1.00 8.94 -24.45
CA GLN A 112 0.32 8.59 -23.93
C GLN A 112 0.70 7.13 -24.19
N GLY A 113 -0.19 6.27 -24.68
CA GLY A 113 0.16 4.91 -25.06
C GLY A 113 -0.86 3.86 -24.70
N GLN A 114 -0.43 2.60 -24.63
CA GLN A 114 -1.26 1.43 -24.34
C GLN A 114 -1.13 0.98 -22.88
N PHE A 115 -2.25 0.56 -22.30
CA PHE A 115 -2.31 -0.13 -21.01
C PHE A 115 -1.86 -1.60 -21.18
N LEU A 116 -0.58 -1.78 -21.51
CA LEU A 116 0.03 -3.05 -21.88
C LEU A 116 0.92 -3.56 -20.75
N ASN A 117 0.90 -4.87 -20.51
CA ASN A 117 1.98 -5.55 -19.81
C ASN A 117 3.08 -5.84 -20.85
N GLU A 118 4.13 -5.01 -20.85
CA GLU A 118 5.19 -5.09 -21.85
C GLU A 118 5.98 -6.41 -21.80
N GLN A 119 6.11 -7.02 -20.61
CA GLN A 119 6.84 -8.29 -20.46
C GLN A 119 6.13 -9.46 -21.12
N LEU A 120 4.79 -9.47 -21.05
CA LEU A 120 3.96 -10.52 -21.65
C LEU A 120 3.46 -10.15 -23.05
N ASN A 121 3.59 -8.87 -23.43
CA ASN A 121 3.03 -8.30 -24.66
C ASN A 121 1.50 -8.54 -24.76
N GLU A 122 0.81 -8.39 -23.63
CA GLU A 122 -0.64 -8.59 -23.48
C GLU A 122 -1.28 -7.36 -22.82
N ALA A 123 -2.59 -7.20 -22.97
CA ALA A 123 -3.32 -6.17 -22.24
C ALA A 123 -3.06 -6.33 -20.73
N ASN A 124 -2.75 -5.24 -20.04
CA ASN A 124 -2.56 -5.32 -18.61
C ASN A 124 -3.87 -5.71 -17.91
N ILE A 125 -3.75 -6.28 -16.73
CA ILE A 125 -4.86 -6.86 -15.98
C ILE A 125 -5.08 -6.05 -14.71
N VAL A 126 -6.35 -5.77 -14.44
CA VAL A 126 -6.82 -5.28 -13.15
C VAL A 126 -7.51 -6.43 -12.42
N ASP A 127 -6.92 -6.87 -11.31
CA ASP A 127 -7.54 -7.85 -10.41
C ASP A 127 -8.32 -7.13 -9.31
N ILE A 128 -9.59 -7.48 -9.18
CA ILE A 128 -10.43 -7.04 -8.06
C ILE A 128 -10.40 -8.16 -7.04
N ILE A 129 -9.76 -7.92 -5.90
CA ILE A 129 -9.65 -8.88 -4.82
C ILE A 129 -10.59 -8.54 -3.66
N ASP A 130 -10.97 -9.55 -2.89
CA ASP A 130 -11.82 -9.38 -1.69
C ASP A 130 -11.12 -8.59 -0.60
N ARG A 131 -9.85 -8.94 -0.34
CA ARG A 131 -9.02 -8.27 0.67
C ARG A 131 -7.53 -8.57 0.47
N PRO A 132 -6.64 -7.68 0.94
CA PRO A 132 -5.22 -7.96 0.98
C PRO A 132 -4.93 -9.02 2.05
N THR A 133 -3.89 -9.84 1.82
CA THR A 133 -3.40 -10.77 2.84
C THR A 133 -3.08 -10.02 4.14
N GLY A 134 -3.47 -10.62 5.28
CA GLY A 134 -3.26 -10.04 6.59
C GLY A 134 -4.42 -9.19 7.12
N PHE A 135 -5.50 -9.04 6.35
CA PHE A 135 -6.68 -8.27 6.71
C PHE A 135 -7.95 -9.12 6.69
N ASP A 136 -8.93 -8.71 7.50
CA ASP A 136 -10.27 -9.27 7.48
C ASP A 136 -11.24 -8.37 6.70
N ALA A 137 -12.38 -8.91 6.27
CA ALA A 137 -13.39 -8.14 5.53
C ALA A 137 -13.86 -6.87 6.28
N GLY A 138 -13.89 -6.92 7.61
CA GLY A 138 -14.27 -5.77 8.45
C GLY A 138 -13.19 -4.67 8.56
N ASP A 139 -11.96 -4.92 8.10
CA ASP A 139 -10.87 -3.93 8.20
C ASP A 139 -10.98 -2.78 7.18
N PHE A 140 -11.91 -2.88 6.23
CA PHE A 140 -12.17 -1.85 5.22
C PHE A 140 -13.57 -1.23 5.35
N LEU A 141 -14.09 -1.21 6.58
CA LEU A 141 -15.38 -0.60 6.95
C LEU A 141 -15.16 0.52 7.97
N ASP A 142 -15.99 1.56 7.89
CA ASP A 142 -16.11 2.64 8.88
C ASP A 142 -14.74 3.21 9.33
N ASP A 143 -14.53 3.34 10.64
CA ASP A 143 -13.28 3.78 11.26
C ASP A 143 -12.04 3.00 10.79
N LYS A 144 -12.18 1.71 10.50
CA LYS A 144 -11.05 0.88 10.07
C LYS A 144 -10.66 1.16 8.63
N LEU A 145 -11.61 1.54 7.77
CA LEU A 145 -11.30 2.04 6.44
C LEU A 145 -10.35 3.23 6.54
N ILE A 146 -10.68 4.22 7.38
CA ILE A 146 -9.88 5.43 7.58
C ILE A 146 -8.51 5.07 8.21
N LEU A 147 -8.47 4.13 9.15
CA LEU A 147 -7.22 3.69 9.77
C LEU A 147 -6.28 2.97 8.79
N ASN A 148 -6.81 2.28 7.78
CA ASN A 148 -6.02 1.45 6.87
C ASN A 148 -5.74 2.09 5.51
N THR A 149 -6.40 3.20 5.17
CA THR A 149 -6.35 3.76 3.82
C THR A 149 -6.37 5.28 3.80
N GLU A 150 -5.77 5.89 2.78
CA GLU A 150 -5.87 7.32 2.49
C GLU A 150 -6.63 7.55 1.18
N PRO A 151 -7.26 8.73 0.97
CA PRO A 151 -7.71 9.12 -0.36
C PRO A 151 -6.55 9.05 -1.36
N PHE A 152 -6.79 8.47 -2.54
CA PHE A 152 -5.81 8.46 -3.61
C PHE A 152 -5.70 9.86 -4.21
N LEU A 153 -4.50 10.44 -4.24
CA LEU A 153 -4.24 11.74 -4.83
C LEU A 153 -3.64 11.59 -6.23
N VAL A 154 -4.23 12.27 -7.22
CA VAL A 154 -3.68 12.42 -8.57
C VAL A 154 -3.66 13.91 -8.91
N MET A 155 -2.53 14.40 -9.45
CA MET A 155 -2.40 15.79 -9.88
C MET A 155 -3.39 16.11 -11.02
N PRO A 156 -4.05 17.29 -11.04
CA PRO A 156 -5.02 17.62 -12.07
C PRO A 156 -4.37 17.65 -13.46
N ASP A 157 -4.96 16.94 -14.42
CA ASP A 157 -4.51 16.90 -15.82
C ASP A 157 -5.22 17.95 -16.70
N ARG A 158 -6.25 18.59 -16.17
CA ARG A 158 -7.04 19.63 -16.81
C ARG A 158 -7.63 20.60 -15.78
N HIS A 159 -8.00 21.78 -16.24
CA HIS A 159 -8.60 22.80 -15.39
C HIS A 159 -9.91 22.29 -14.75
N GLY A 160 -10.02 22.42 -13.44
CA GLY A 160 -11.19 22.00 -12.67
C GLY A 160 -11.28 20.50 -12.35
N ALA A 161 -10.30 19.66 -12.74
CA ALA A 161 -10.28 18.26 -12.31
C ALA A 161 -10.01 18.12 -10.80
N ALA A 162 -10.81 17.30 -10.13
CA ALA A 162 -10.64 17.02 -8.70
C ALA A 162 -9.35 16.24 -8.46
N MET A 163 -8.61 16.54 -7.40
CA MET A 163 -7.36 15.81 -7.09
C MET A 163 -7.62 14.42 -6.49
N SER A 164 -8.79 14.22 -5.89
CA SER A 164 -9.14 13.03 -5.14
C SER A 164 -10.64 12.85 -5.04
N HIS A 165 -11.08 11.66 -4.64
CA HIS A 165 -12.45 11.35 -4.30
C HIS A 165 -12.48 10.45 -3.06
N GLU A 166 -13.47 10.58 -2.17
CA GLU A 166 -13.49 9.85 -0.89
C GLU A 166 -13.52 8.32 -1.05
N PHE A 167 -14.15 7.84 -2.12
CA PHE A 167 -14.23 6.41 -2.47
C PHE A 167 -13.04 5.90 -3.28
N VAL A 168 -12.17 6.76 -3.80
CA VAL A 168 -10.96 6.30 -4.50
C VAL A 168 -9.81 6.41 -3.50
N ARG A 169 -9.35 5.27 -3.01
CA ARG A 169 -8.45 5.19 -1.86
C ARG A 169 -7.24 4.33 -2.17
N VAL A 170 -6.23 4.39 -1.31
CA VAL A 170 -5.02 3.58 -1.36
C VAL A 170 -4.72 3.02 0.03
N LEU A 171 -4.27 1.77 0.11
CA LEU A 171 -3.79 1.18 1.36
C LEU A 171 -2.61 2.01 1.89
N ASN A 172 -2.69 2.54 3.11
CA ASN A 172 -1.65 3.45 3.64
C ASN A 172 -0.33 2.71 3.91
N PRO A 173 0.81 3.41 4.09
CA PRO A 173 2.13 2.76 4.19
C PRO A 173 2.23 1.74 5.34
N VAL A 174 1.61 2.06 6.48
CA VAL A 174 1.55 1.18 7.66
C VAL A 174 0.80 -0.11 7.34
N ALA A 175 -0.38 0.00 6.72
CA ALA A 175 -1.19 -1.13 6.30
C ALA A 175 -0.53 -1.92 5.16
N CYS A 176 0.21 -1.25 4.26
CA CYS A 176 1.06 -1.90 3.26
C CYS A 176 2.11 -2.80 3.91
N ILE A 177 2.85 -2.31 4.92
CA ILE A 177 3.84 -3.13 5.65
C ILE A 177 3.15 -4.35 6.28
N ARG A 178 2.00 -4.19 6.93
CA ARG A 178 1.22 -5.31 7.49
C ARG A 178 0.88 -6.34 6.41
N SER A 179 0.42 -5.91 5.24
CA SER A 179 0.10 -6.81 4.13
C SER A 179 1.33 -7.57 3.62
N ARG A 180 2.46 -6.89 3.43
CA ARG A 180 3.71 -7.51 2.96
C ARG A 180 4.28 -8.52 3.96
N LEU A 181 4.27 -8.19 5.25
CA LEU A 181 4.66 -9.13 6.31
C LEU A 181 3.76 -10.39 6.32
N SER A 182 2.47 -10.19 6.09
CA SER A 182 1.51 -11.29 6.01
C SER A 182 1.75 -12.16 4.78
N ASN A 183 1.96 -11.57 3.60
CA ASN A 183 2.34 -12.31 2.38
C ASN A 183 3.61 -13.14 2.59
N ALA A 184 4.63 -12.55 3.22
CA ALA A 184 5.95 -13.17 3.35
C ALA A 184 5.98 -14.34 4.36
N THR A 185 5.00 -14.41 5.26
CA THR A 185 4.90 -15.44 6.30
C THR A 185 3.97 -16.60 5.95
N VAL A 186 3.26 -16.54 4.82
CA VAL A 186 2.45 -17.66 4.30
C VAL A 186 3.37 -18.72 3.65
N PRO A 187 3.18 -20.04 3.89
CA PRO A 187 4.05 -21.10 3.36
C PRO A 187 4.18 -21.18 1.84
N MET A 188 3.14 -20.78 1.10
CA MET A 188 3.11 -20.66 -0.37
C MET A 188 3.07 -19.19 -0.83
N GLY A 189 3.56 -18.28 0.01
CA GLY A 189 3.53 -16.84 -0.26
C GLY A 189 4.42 -16.43 -1.44
N LYS A 190 4.25 -15.17 -1.88
CA LYS A 190 5.07 -14.48 -2.88
C LYS A 190 6.56 -14.54 -2.51
N ASP A 191 7.44 -14.25 -3.47
CA ASP A 191 8.90 -14.20 -3.24
C ASP A 191 9.23 -13.39 -1.99
N ARG A 192 9.78 -14.08 -0.98
CA ARG A 192 10.10 -13.50 0.33
C ARG A 192 11.15 -12.39 0.22
N LEU A 193 12.04 -12.46 -0.77
CA LEU A 193 13.04 -11.43 -1.01
C LEU A 193 12.37 -10.16 -1.57
N THR A 194 11.49 -10.30 -2.56
CA THR A 194 10.68 -9.18 -3.06
C THR A 194 9.85 -8.52 -1.95
N GLU A 195 9.18 -9.31 -1.10
CA GLU A 195 8.40 -8.74 0.00
C GLU A 195 9.30 -8.06 1.06
N ALA A 196 10.51 -8.59 1.30
CA ALA A 196 11.50 -7.93 2.15
C ALA A 196 11.93 -6.57 1.60
N GLU A 197 12.25 -6.47 0.30
CA GLU A 197 12.61 -5.18 -0.32
C GLU A 197 11.46 -4.18 -0.27
N ARG A 198 10.24 -4.61 -0.59
CA ARG A 198 9.04 -3.76 -0.49
C ARG A 198 8.85 -3.21 0.92
N ILE A 199 9.08 -4.02 1.96
CA ILE A 199 9.00 -3.56 3.35
C ILE A 199 10.11 -2.55 3.67
N ARG A 200 11.34 -2.76 3.19
CA ARG A 200 12.45 -1.80 3.41
C ARG A 200 12.16 -0.47 2.75
N VAL A 201 11.67 -0.48 1.52
CA VAL A 201 11.24 0.75 0.82
C VAL A 201 10.14 1.44 1.61
N LEU A 202 9.12 0.72 2.07
CA LEU A 202 8.03 1.33 2.85
C LEU A 202 8.44 1.91 4.21
N ALA A 203 9.65 1.67 4.72
CA ALA A 203 10.06 2.16 6.03
C ALA A 203 10.06 3.70 6.11
N LEU A 204 10.58 4.38 5.07
CA LEU A 204 10.61 5.84 5.03
C LEU A 204 9.20 6.45 4.86
N PRO A 205 8.34 5.97 3.91
CA PRO A 205 6.94 6.37 3.85
C PRO A 205 6.17 6.14 5.15
N ALA A 206 6.38 5.00 5.83
CA ALA A 206 5.71 4.71 7.09
C ALA A 206 6.13 5.66 8.22
N PHE A 207 7.42 6.00 8.32
CA PHE A 207 7.91 7.01 9.25
C PHE A 207 7.23 8.36 9.01
N ASN A 208 7.34 8.91 7.79
CA ASN A 208 6.79 10.23 7.47
C ASN A 208 5.27 10.26 7.63
N PHE A 209 4.57 9.20 7.20
CA PHE A 209 3.14 9.07 7.39
C PHE A 209 2.74 9.11 8.87
N LEU A 210 3.43 8.37 9.75
CA LEU A 210 3.13 8.38 11.18
C LEU A 210 3.38 9.75 11.81
N LEU A 211 4.47 10.42 11.42
CA LEU A 211 4.79 11.78 11.88
C LEU A 211 3.71 12.77 11.43
N GLU A 212 3.33 12.76 10.15
CA GLU A 212 2.25 13.60 9.62
C GLU A 212 0.94 13.37 10.36
N LYS A 213 0.58 12.12 10.67
CA LYS A 213 -0.65 11.83 11.44
C LYS A 213 -0.60 12.38 12.86
N LEU A 214 0.56 12.45 13.49
CA LEU A 214 0.72 13.10 14.79
C LEU A 214 0.68 14.63 14.69
N GLN A 215 1.18 15.20 13.59
CA GLN A 215 1.21 16.65 13.34
C GLN A 215 -0.15 17.22 12.89
N THR A 216 -0.94 16.45 12.15
CA THR A 216 -2.13 16.96 11.45
C THR A 216 -3.46 16.52 12.07
N LEU A 217 -3.46 15.50 12.92
CA LEU A 217 -4.65 15.00 13.58
C LEU A 217 -4.60 15.29 15.09
N PRO A 218 -5.77 15.40 15.76
CA PRO A 218 -5.81 15.40 17.21
C PRO A 218 -5.06 14.19 17.77
N PHE A 219 -4.25 14.39 18.82
CA PHE A 219 -3.32 13.37 19.33
C PHE A 219 -3.93 11.97 19.50
N ARG A 220 -5.14 11.87 20.05
CA ARG A 220 -5.81 10.56 20.22
C ARG A 220 -6.04 9.83 18.90
N GLN A 221 -6.29 10.54 17.81
CA GLN A 221 -6.47 9.97 16.48
C GLN A 221 -5.12 9.62 15.85
N GLY A 222 -4.14 10.53 15.89
CA GLY A 222 -2.78 10.28 15.38
C GLY A 222 -2.12 9.08 16.08
N ARG A 223 -2.24 9.02 17.42
CA ARG A 223 -1.76 7.91 18.26
C ARG A 223 -2.30 6.54 17.81
N ARG A 224 -3.54 6.46 17.31
CA ARG A 224 -4.11 5.18 16.83
C ARG A 224 -3.25 4.56 15.74
N TYR A 225 -2.66 5.35 14.85
CA TYR A 225 -1.79 4.83 13.79
C TYR A 225 -0.47 4.29 14.33
N VAL A 226 0.14 4.97 15.30
CA VAL A 226 1.38 4.52 15.97
C VAL A 226 1.13 3.24 16.76
N ASP A 227 0.07 3.21 17.58
CA ASP A 227 -0.30 2.03 18.37
C ASP A 227 -0.65 0.86 17.45
N TYR A 228 -1.35 1.12 16.33
CA TYR A 228 -1.65 0.10 15.33
C TYR A 228 -0.38 -0.45 14.68
N PHE A 229 0.56 0.40 14.25
CA PHE A 229 1.85 -0.03 13.70
C PHE A 229 2.62 -0.92 14.68
N VAL A 230 2.77 -0.47 15.92
CA VAL A 230 3.46 -1.22 16.98
C VAL A 230 2.79 -2.57 17.24
N SER A 231 1.45 -2.62 17.21
CA SER A 231 0.70 -3.84 17.53
C SER A 231 1.02 -5.01 16.61
N PHE A 232 1.17 -4.76 15.29
CA PHE A 232 1.39 -5.86 14.36
C PHE A 232 2.88 -6.16 14.14
N ILE A 233 3.79 -5.19 14.17
CA ILE A 233 5.24 -5.49 14.01
C ILE A 233 5.77 -6.39 15.13
N TRP A 234 5.03 -6.44 16.23
CA TRP A 234 5.29 -7.31 17.37
C TRP A 234 4.79 -8.76 17.20
N ASP A 235 3.96 -9.05 16.21
CA ASP A 235 3.46 -10.40 15.98
C ASP A 235 4.63 -11.40 15.87
N ARG A 236 4.50 -12.55 16.54
CA ARG A 236 5.53 -13.59 16.60
C ARG A 236 5.97 -14.04 15.21
N ALA A 237 5.04 -14.18 14.25
CA ALA A 237 5.35 -14.59 12.90
C ALA A 237 6.20 -13.52 12.19
N PHE A 238 5.85 -12.25 12.35
CA PHE A 238 6.53 -11.14 11.69
C PHE A 238 7.91 -10.86 12.29
N ARG A 239 8.09 -11.05 13.61
CA ARG A 239 9.41 -10.89 14.26
C ARG A 239 10.47 -11.80 13.69
N ARG A 240 10.12 -13.07 13.42
CA ARG A 240 11.06 -14.02 12.81
C ARG A 240 11.47 -13.57 11.41
N PHE A 241 10.49 -13.17 10.59
CA PHE A 241 10.76 -12.68 9.24
C PHE A 241 11.65 -11.43 9.23
N GLN A 242 11.33 -10.45 10.09
CA GLN A 242 12.14 -9.24 10.29
C GLN A 242 13.60 -9.58 10.61
N ALA A 243 13.85 -10.50 11.55
CA ALA A 243 15.21 -10.91 11.88
C ALA A 243 15.91 -11.64 10.73
N GLN A 244 15.23 -12.57 10.06
CA GLN A 244 15.79 -13.34 8.93
C GLN A 244 16.25 -12.46 7.76
N HIS A 245 15.53 -11.37 7.50
CA HIS A 245 15.83 -10.44 6.42
C HIS A 245 16.49 -9.14 6.90
N ARG A 246 16.87 -9.07 8.18
CA ARG A 246 17.49 -7.90 8.83
C ARG A 246 16.71 -6.60 8.61
N ILE A 247 15.40 -6.63 8.85
CA ILE A 247 14.48 -5.50 8.72
C ILE A 247 14.06 -5.05 10.14
N PRO A 248 14.75 -4.07 10.74
CA PRO A 248 14.46 -3.62 12.10
C PRO A 248 13.31 -2.60 12.12
N LEU A 249 12.06 -3.02 11.93
CA LEU A 249 10.92 -2.09 11.84
C LEU A 249 10.70 -1.23 13.09
N TYR A 250 11.21 -1.65 14.26
CA TYR A 250 11.19 -0.83 15.48
C TYR A 250 11.95 0.50 15.31
N ARG A 251 12.92 0.57 14.38
CA ARG A 251 13.68 1.79 14.08
C ARG A 251 12.79 2.93 13.56
N ILE A 252 11.65 2.60 12.94
CA ILE A 252 10.66 3.62 12.54
C ILE A 252 10.10 4.34 13.77
N VAL A 253 9.80 3.60 14.85
CA VAL A 253 9.29 4.17 16.11
C VAL A 253 10.41 4.89 16.87
N GLU A 254 11.63 4.35 16.84
CA GLU A 254 12.81 5.01 17.42
C GLU A 254 13.09 6.37 16.75
N GLN A 255 13.04 6.44 15.42
CA GLN A 255 13.20 7.69 14.69
C GLN A 255 12.05 8.65 14.98
N LEU A 256 10.82 8.15 15.12
CA LEU A 256 9.67 8.97 15.52
C LEU A 256 9.86 9.61 16.90
N VAL A 257 10.44 8.88 17.85
CA VAL A 257 10.83 9.43 19.16
C VAL A 257 11.86 10.55 18.99
N ALA A 258 12.94 10.29 18.25
CA ALA A 258 14.01 11.26 18.05
C ALA A 258 13.50 12.56 17.40
N GLU A 259 12.62 12.45 16.41
CA GLU A 259 12.00 13.60 15.74
C GLU A 259 11.14 14.42 16.71
N LEU A 260 10.28 13.77 17.50
CA LEU A 260 9.41 14.45 18.47
C LEU A 260 10.19 15.06 19.65
N GLU A 261 11.35 14.51 20.00
CA GLU A 261 12.25 15.13 21.00
C GLU A 261 12.94 16.38 20.45
N GLN A 262 13.31 16.37 19.17
CA GLN A 262 13.98 17.48 18.52
C GLN A 262 13.01 18.62 18.15
N ASP A 263 11.85 18.26 17.61
CA ASP A 263 10.78 19.19 17.19
C ASP A 263 9.42 18.72 17.76
N PRO A 264 9.12 19.06 19.03
CA PRO A 264 7.87 18.68 19.67
C PRO A 264 6.65 19.24 18.95
N VAL A 265 5.65 18.39 18.74
CA VAL A 265 4.34 18.79 18.22
C VAL A 265 3.44 19.21 19.38
N ASP A 266 2.89 20.42 19.32
CA ASP A 266 2.11 21.05 20.41
C ASP A 266 1.02 20.14 21.04
N ASP A 267 0.30 19.38 20.20
CA ASP A 267 -0.80 18.52 20.64
C ASP A 267 -0.32 17.14 21.17
N VAL A 268 0.96 16.80 21.03
CA VAL A 268 1.52 15.51 21.45
C VAL A 268 2.14 15.63 22.86
N PRO A 269 1.60 14.93 23.87
CA PRO A 269 2.12 15.03 25.24
C PRO A 269 3.57 14.55 25.36
N PRO A 270 4.45 15.26 26.10
CA PRO A 270 5.82 14.84 26.36
C PRO A 270 5.96 13.41 26.90
N GLU A 271 5.04 12.99 27.77
CA GLU A 271 5.06 11.64 28.36
C GLU A 271 4.94 10.54 27.29
N PHE A 272 4.29 10.84 26.15
CA PHE A 272 4.15 9.90 25.05
C PHE A 272 5.50 9.61 24.38
N TYR A 273 6.29 10.63 24.04
CA TYR A 273 7.54 10.45 23.31
C TYR A 273 8.79 10.38 24.20
N GLN A 274 8.75 10.88 25.44
CA GLN A 274 9.87 10.79 26.39
C GLN A 274 9.81 9.54 27.28
N GLU A 275 8.63 8.93 27.45
CA GLU A 275 8.49 7.72 28.29
C GLU A 275 7.85 6.54 27.58
N GLU A 276 6.64 6.72 27.02
CA GLU A 276 5.85 5.59 26.51
C GLU A 276 6.52 4.93 25.29
N LEU A 277 6.80 5.71 24.25
CA LEU A 277 7.43 5.20 23.04
C LEU A 277 8.86 4.68 23.30
N PRO A 278 9.74 5.35 24.05
CA PRO A 278 11.06 4.80 24.39
C PRO A 278 10.99 3.45 25.09
N ARG A 279 10.04 3.23 26.01
CA ARG A 279 9.83 1.92 26.64
C ARG A 279 9.45 0.86 25.60
N LYS A 280 8.54 1.18 24.67
CA LYS A 280 8.17 0.28 23.57
C LYS A 280 9.36 -0.01 22.65
N VAL A 281 10.12 1.01 22.24
CA VAL A 281 11.32 0.86 21.40
C VAL A 281 12.34 -0.06 22.05
N ASN A 282 12.68 0.17 23.32
CA ASN A 282 13.63 -0.66 24.06
C ASN A 282 13.23 -2.13 24.09
N PHE A 283 11.94 -2.39 24.36
CA PHE A 283 11.40 -3.74 24.35
C PHE A 283 11.46 -4.40 22.97
N LEU A 284 10.99 -3.70 21.92
CA LEU A 284 11.03 -4.19 20.54
C LEU A 284 12.46 -4.47 20.07
N ALA A 285 13.41 -3.60 20.41
CA ALA A 285 14.81 -3.73 20.05
C ALA A 285 15.46 -4.96 20.70
N GLN A 286 15.27 -5.16 22.02
CA GLN A 286 15.79 -6.34 22.73
C GLN A 286 15.29 -7.65 22.11
N GLU A 287 14.02 -7.66 21.73
CA GLU A 287 13.37 -8.82 21.17
C GLU A 287 13.82 -9.11 19.74
N TYR A 288 13.95 -8.08 18.92
CA TYR A 288 14.58 -8.20 17.61
C TYR A 288 16.00 -8.79 17.71
N GLN A 289 16.82 -8.30 18.66
CA GLN A 289 18.16 -8.84 18.91
C GLN A 289 18.14 -10.31 19.35
N ARG A 290 17.16 -10.71 20.16
CA ARG A 290 16.97 -12.11 20.54
C ARG A 290 16.72 -13.00 19.32
N TYR A 291 15.83 -12.58 18.41
CA TYR A 291 15.54 -13.32 17.18
C TYR A 291 16.72 -13.35 16.22
N LEU A 292 17.46 -12.25 16.07
CA LEU A 292 18.69 -12.21 15.26
C LEU A 292 19.70 -13.27 15.71
N LYS A 293 20.00 -13.33 17.01
CA LYS A 293 20.90 -14.35 17.57
C LYS A 293 20.46 -15.78 17.26
N HIS A 294 19.15 -16.05 17.32
CA HIS A 294 18.61 -17.38 16.98
C HIS A 294 18.75 -17.69 15.48
N VAL A 295 18.55 -16.70 14.61
CA VAL A 295 18.73 -16.87 13.16
C VAL A 295 20.20 -17.14 12.84
N ASP A 296 21.11 -16.33 13.37
CA ASP A 296 22.55 -16.47 13.14
C ASP A 296 23.06 -17.84 13.65
N ALA A 297 22.60 -18.29 14.83
CA ALA A 297 22.95 -19.60 15.38
C ALA A 297 22.34 -20.79 14.62
N SER A 298 21.34 -20.57 13.77
CA SER A 298 20.74 -21.62 12.93
C SER A 298 21.37 -21.68 11.52
N GLN A 299 22.22 -20.71 11.17
CA GLN A 299 22.87 -20.59 9.86
C GLN A 299 24.39 -20.87 9.92
N GLY A 300 24.99 -20.92 11.11
CA GLY A 300 26.37 -21.37 11.35
C GLY A 300 26.43 -22.82 11.80
#